data_AF-A0A7V2YZE4-F1
#
_entry.id   AF-A0A7V2YZE4-F1
#
_cell.length_a   1.000
_cell.length_b   1.000
_cell.length_c   1.000
_cell.angle_alpha   90.00
_cell.angle_beta   90.00
_cell.angle_gamma   90.00
#
_symmetry.space_group_name_H-M   'P 1'
#
loop_
_entity.id
_entity.type
_entity.pdbx_description
1 polymer ?
#
loop_
_entity_poly.entity_id
_entity_poly.type
_entity_poly.pdbx_seq_one_letter_code
_entity_poly.pdbx_strand_id
1 'polypeptide(L)'
;MKTLSIPVIILCVASVCVARADEPSTNTREVFVQLADSAQKRLQASLEELSQLRQRAADETIPLSRQLRDLEDELIQARQEFQQASRELDSRALDLNNLRSEIKSRKDEAAYLSNLLGEYNRNFESRLHIAETHRYEQALERARLAPENSNLSQREVYAAQADLLLVSLERLHDILGGTSFPGTAVDPAGMVTSGTFVLVGPASLFGSDDGTIAGMVEERLGSLEPAVIAFGDPADAAAAAEMVRNSSGRFPLDPTLGSAHKVEKTRETLIEHIRKGGPVMIPIFIMAGAALLVVLLKWISMNFIRSPARR
;
A
#
# COMPACT_ATOMS: atom_id res chain seq x y z
N MET A 1 53.38 53.75 -6.44
CA MET A 1 53.39 55.09 -5.81
C MET A 1 54.46 55.12 -4.73
N LYS A 2 55.45 56.03 -4.89
CA LYS A 2 56.28 56.67 -3.85
C LYS A 2 57.13 55.74 -2.95
N THR A 3 58.41 55.47 -3.22
CA THR A 3 59.62 56.24 -2.82
C THR A 3 59.58 56.86 -1.42
N LEU A 4 60.45 56.42 -0.49
CA LEU A 4 61.09 57.26 0.55
C LEU A 4 62.14 56.40 1.31
N SER A 5 63.46 56.55 1.12
CA SER A 5 64.39 57.59 1.63
C SER A 5 65.13 57.16 2.91
N ILE A 6 66.42 56.82 2.73
CA ILE A 6 67.47 56.75 3.77
C ILE A 6 68.06 58.16 3.91
N PRO A 7 68.32 58.69 5.11
CA PRO A 7 69.18 59.85 5.27
C PRO A 7 70.60 59.41 5.64
N VAL A 8 71.51 59.70 4.70
CA VAL A 8 72.95 59.81 4.89
C VAL A 8 73.21 61.11 5.67
N ILE A 9 73.88 61.02 6.81
CA ILE A 9 74.43 62.18 7.53
C ILE A 9 75.94 62.21 7.26
N ILE A 10 76.33 63.13 6.39
CA ILE A 10 77.71 63.61 6.22
C ILE A 10 77.67 65.10 6.58
N LEU A 11 78.36 65.50 7.64
CA LEU A 11 78.84 66.88 7.77
C LEU A 11 80.04 66.97 8.73
N CYS A 12 81.23 66.84 8.14
CA CYS A 12 82.44 67.47 8.65
C CYS A 12 82.59 68.80 7.92
N VAL A 13 82.71 69.92 8.64
CA VAL A 13 83.58 71.04 8.21
C VAL A 13 84.21 71.66 9.45
N ALA A 14 85.53 71.51 9.52
CA ALA A 14 86.41 72.13 10.48
C ALA A 14 86.65 73.60 10.14
N SER A 15 86.71 74.44 11.18
CA SER A 15 87.19 75.81 11.10
C SER A 15 88.72 75.81 11.13
N VAL A 16 89.34 76.45 10.13
CA VAL A 16 90.78 76.52 9.92
C VAL A 16 91.34 77.77 10.60
N CYS A 17 92.19 77.59 11.61
CA CYS A 17 93.08 78.62 12.13
C CYS A 17 94.47 78.47 11.48
N VAL A 18 94.90 79.52 10.78
CA VAL A 18 96.21 79.64 10.15
C VAL A 18 97.25 80.02 11.20
N ALA A 19 98.26 79.17 11.41
CA ALA A 19 99.52 79.56 12.03
C ALA A 19 100.67 78.75 11.43
N ARG A 20 101.49 79.49 10.67
CA ARG A 20 102.92 79.36 10.33
C ARG A 20 103.58 77.97 10.20
N ALA A 21 104.20 77.84 9.02
CA ALA A 21 105.18 76.86 8.60
C ALA A 21 106.15 76.42 9.71
N ASP A 22 106.09 75.13 10.01
CA ASP A 22 107.20 74.32 10.49
C ASP A 22 107.13 72.99 9.73
N GLU A 23 108.30 72.42 9.48
CA GLU A 23 108.57 71.31 8.56
C GLU A 23 107.63 70.08 8.73
N PRO A 24 107.33 69.32 7.65
CA PRO A 24 106.39 68.22 7.73
C PRO A 24 107.02 67.07 8.53
N SER A 25 106.67 66.99 9.82
CA SER A 25 106.93 65.79 10.59
C SER A 25 106.22 64.60 9.93
N THR A 26 106.98 63.54 9.69
CA THR A 26 106.61 62.26 9.09
C THR A 26 105.41 61.56 9.75
N ASN A 27 105.01 62.01 10.94
CA ASN A 27 103.99 61.38 11.80
C ASN A 27 102.54 61.57 11.29
N THR A 28 102.20 62.71 10.67
CA THR A 28 100.81 62.94 10.18
C THR A 28 100.49 62.12 8.93
N ARG A 29 101.48 61.90 8.06
CA ARG A 29 101.34 60.98 6.91
C ARG A 29 101.18 59.53 7.37
N GLU A 30 101.94 59.11 8.38
CA GLU A 30 101.81 57.77 8.96
C GLU A 30 100.44 57.55 9.61
N VAL A 31 99.89 58.53 10.35
CA VAL A 31 98.54 58.44 10.94
C VAL A 31 97.43 58.39 9.89
N PHE A 32 97.53 59.17 8.81
CA PHE A 32 96.58 59.10 7.69
C PHE A 32 96.67 57.77 6.93
N VAL A 33 97.87 57.23 6.73
CA VAL A 33 98.08 55.92 6.12
C VAL A 33 97.54 54.80 7.02
N GLN A 34 97.75 54.87 8.34
CA GLN A 34 97.19 53.92 9.30
C GLN A 34 95.65 54.01 9.42
N LEU A 35 95.07 55.21 9.33
CA LEU A 35 93.61 55.40 9.27
C LEU A 35 93.02 54.88 7.96
N ALA A 36 93.70 55.10 6.83
CA ALA A 36 93.32 54.53 5.54
C ALA A 36 93.40 53.00 5.57
N ASP A 37 94.46 52.41 6.11
CA ASP A 37 94.63 50.95 6.25
C ASP A 37 93.61 50.33 7.21
N SER A 38 93.31 50.99 8.33
CA SER A 38 92.29 50.51 9.27
C SER A 38 90.87 50.65 8.72
N ALA A 39 90.58 51.70 7.95
CA ALA A 39 89.32 51.83 7.21
C ALA A 39 89.20 50.78 6.10
N GLN A 40 90.27 50.52 5.36
CA GLN A 40 90.35 49.46 4.34
C GLN A 40 90.12 48.08 4.96
N LYS A 41 90.76 47.77 6.09
CA LYS A 41 90.55 46.53 6.83
C LYS A 41 89.14 46.38 7.38
N ARG A 42 88.53 47.46 7.90
CA ARG A 42 87.13 47.45 8.35
C ARG A 42 86.16 47.22 7.19
N LEU A 43 86.40 47.84 6.05
CA LEU A 43 85.62 47.62 4.83
C LEU A 43 85.73 46.15 4.38
N GLN A 44 86.94 45.60 4.39
CA GLN A 44 87.21 44.21 4.02
C GLN A 44 86.53 43.21 4.98
N ALA A 45 86.59 43.47 6.29
CA ALA A 45 85.90 42.68 7.31
C ALA A 45 84.37 42.73 7.16
N SER A 46 83.80 43.91 6.88
CA SER A 46 82.35 44.06 6.62
C SER A 46 81.90 43.39 5.32
N LEU A 47 82.75 43.37 4.29
CA LEU A 47 82.50 42.63 3.06
C LEU A 47 82.56 41.10 3.29
N GLU A 48 83.46 40.63 4.15
CA GLU A 48 83.51 39.22 4.59
C GLU A 48 82.32 38.84 5.47
N GLU A 49 81.91 39.69 6.41
CA GLU A 49 80.69 39.46 7.21
C GLU A 49 79.46 39.40 6.31
N LEU A 50 79.32 40.34 5.37
CA LEU A 50 78.21 40.36 4.42
C LEU A 50 78.20 39.11 3.53
N SER A 51 79.37 38.63 3.09
CA SER A 51 79.47 37.43 2.27
C SER A 51 79.08 36.18 3.06
N GLN A 52 79.56 36.03 4.30
CA GLN A 52 79.18 34.93 5.20
C GLN A 52 77.68 34.95 5.53
N LEU A 53 77.10 36.13 5.76
CA LEU A 53 75.69 36.27 6.09
C LEU A 53 74.81 35.96 4.87
N ARG A 54 75.23 36.37 3.67
CA ARG A 54 74.59 35.95 2.41
C ARG A 54 74.67 34.44 2.20
N GLN A 55 75.79 33.82 2.57
CA GLN A 55 75.99 32.39 2.42
C GLN A 55 75.09 31.60 3.38
N ARG A 56 75.04 31.98 4.67
CA ARG A 56 74.09 31.39 5.63
C ARG A 56 72.63 31.59 5.22
N ALA A 57 72.28 32.79 4.76
CA ALA A 57 70.93 33.05 4.26
C ALA A 57 70.61 32.16 3.05
N ALA A 58 71.55 31.95 2.12
CA ALA A 58 71.34 31.03 1.01
C ALA A 58 71.20 29.56 1.49
N ASP A 59 72.04 29.15 2.44
CA ASP A 59 72.05 27.80 3.01
C ASP A 59 70.75 27.46 3.78
N GLU A 60 70.09 28.46 4.36
CA GLU A 60 68.81 28.28 5.07
C GLU A 60 67.58 28.49 4.16
N THR A 61 67.62 29.47 3.26
CA THR A 61 66.45 29.82 2.42
C THR A 61 66.15 28.75 1.36
N ILE A 62 67.19 28.13 0.80
CA ILE A 62 67.03 27.06 -0.21
C ILE A 62 66.30 25.83 0.37
N PRO A 63 66.72 25.23 1.51
CA PRO A 63 66.01 24.09 2.09
C PRO A 63 64.63 24.46 2.61
N LEU A 64 64.43 25.63 3.22
CA LEU A 64 63.11 26.10 3.64
C LEU A 64 62.15 26.26 2.44
N SER A 65 62.63 26.81 1.32
CA SER A 65 61.82 26.91 0.10
C SER A 65 61.49 25.55 -0.51
N ARG A 66 62.35 24.53 -0.33
CA ARG A 66 62.04 23.16 -0.78
C ARG A 66 60.97 22.53 0.10
N GLN A 67 61.13 22.59 1.42
CA GLN A 67 60.14 22.10 2.37
C GLN A 67 58.78 22.79 2.19
N LEU A 68 58.77 24.11 1.92
CA LEU A 68 57.54 24.83 1.62
C LEU A 68 56.84 24.27 0.38
N ARG A 69 57.59 24.02 -0.70
CA ARG A 69 57.04 23.45 -1.94
C ARG A 69 56.52 22.03 -1.73
N ASP A 70 57.27 21.20 -1.01
CA ASP A 70 56.86 19.83 -0.72
C ASP A 70 55.55 19.81 0.11
N LEU A 71 55.45 20.68 1.13
CA LEU A 71 54.23 20.84 1.92
C LEU A 71 53.06 21.45 1.11
N GLU A 72 53.33 22.36 0.18
CA GLU A 72 52.33 22.91 -0.73
C GLU A 72 51.79 21.82 -1.68
N ASP A 73 52.67 20.97 -2.20
CA ASP A 73 52.30 19.84 -3.06
C ASP A 73 51.49 18.79 -2.28
N GLU A 74 51.91 18.45 -1.06
CA GLU A 74 51.13 17.58 -0.15
C GLU A 74 49.75 18.17 0.16
N LEU A 75 49.67 19.47 0.43
CA LEU A 75 48.39 20.16 0.68
C LEU A 75 47.47 20.09 -0.55
N ILE A 76 48.03 20.24 -1.75
CA ILE A 76 47.27 20.13 -3.00
C ILE A 76 46.73 18.70 -3.16
N GLN A 77 47.56 17.67 -2.94
CA GLN A 77 47.13 16.27 -3.02
C GLN A 77 46.05 15.95 -1.99
N ALA A 78 46.27 16.29 -0.71
CA ALA A 78 45.30 16.06 0.35
C ALA A 78 43.96 16.76 0.08
N ARG A 79 43.99 17.98 -0.51
CA ARG A 79 42.77 18.68 -0.94
C ARG A 79 42.06 17.97 -2.08
N GLN A 80 42.78 17.41 -3.05
CA GLN A 80 42.19 16.66 -4.14
C GLN A 80 41.54 15.36 -3.64
N GLU A 81 42.21 14.62 -2.78
CA GLU A 81 41.68 13.40 -2.15
C GLU A 81 40.43 13.70 -1.33
N PHE A 82 40.46 14.76 -0.50
CA PHE A 82 39.29 15.22 0.25
C PHE A 82 38.12 15.56 -0.67
N GLN A 83 38.37 16.29 -1.77
CA GLN A 83 37.31 16.63 -2.73
C GLN A 83 36.73 15.39 -3.43
N GLN A 84 37.56 14.40 -3.76
CA GLN A 84 37.08 13.13 -4.36
C GLN A 84 36.22 12.36 -3.37
N ALA A 85 36.72 12.18 -2.13
CA ALA A 85 35.99 11.49 -1.07
C ALA A 85 34.67 12.19 -0.72
N SER A 86 34.65 13.54 -0.68
CA SER A 86 33.44 14.33 -0.45
C SER A 86 32.41 14.11 -1.56
N ARG A 87 32.82 14.14 -2.83
CA ARG A 87 31.91 13.88 -3.96
C ARG A 87 31.34 12.47 -3.94
N GLU A 88 32.16 11.49 -3.58
CA GLU A 88 31.70 10.10 -3.45
C GLU A 88 30.69 9.96 -2.30
N LEU A 89 30.96 10.60 -1.16
CA LEU A 89 30.03 10.62 -0.03
C LEU A 89 28.70 11.27 -0.40
N ASP A 90 28.74 12.41 -1.10
CA ASP A 90 27.54 13.11 -1.56
C ASP A 90 26.72 12.24 -2.54
N SER A 91 27.39 11.56 -3.47
CA SER A 91 26.74 10.61 -4.39
C SER A 91 26.08 9.46 -3.64
N ARG A 92 26.81 8.82 -2.72
CA ARG A 92 26.28 7.71 -1.91
C ARG A 92 25.13 8.17 -1.02
N ALA A 93 25.17 9.38 -0.48
CA ALA A 93 24.10 9.96 0.31
C ALA A 93 22.83 10.16 -0.53
N LEU A 94 22.98 10.64 -1.77
CA LEU A 94 21.88 10.76 -2.72
C LEU A 94 21.28 9.39 -3.07
N ASP A 95 22.14 8.41 -3.39
CA ASP A 95 21.70 7.05 -3.73
C ASP A 95 20.97 6.37 -2.57
N LEU A 96 21.46 6.53 -1.33
CA LEU A 96 20.80 6.02 -0.14
C LEU A 96 19.42 6.66 0.08
N ASN A 97 19.28 7.96 -0.17
CA ASN A 97 18.00 8.64 -0.08
C ASN A 97 17.03 8.15 -1.16
N ASN A 98 17.51 7.95 -2.39
CA ASN A 98 16.72 7.38 -3.48
C ASN A 98 16.25 5.95 -3.15
N LEU A 99 17.16 5.07 -2.70
CA LEU A 99 16.85 3.70 -2.28
C LEU A 99 15.85 3.67 -1.13
N ARG A 100 15.99 4.56 -0.13
CA ARG A 100 15.01 4.67 0.98
C ARG A 100 13.64 5.08 0.47
N SER A 101 13.58 6.04 -0.46
CA SER A 101 12.33 6.47 -1.09
C SER A 101 11.68 5.31 -1.86
N GLU A 102 12.47 4.56 -2.63
CA GLU A 102 11.98 3.42 -3.39
C GLU A 102 11.48 2.29 -2.47
N ILE A 103 12.23 1.93 -1.43
CA ILE A 103 11.82 0.93 -0.44
C ILE A 103 10.51 1.37 0.23
N LYS A 104 10.38 2.65 0.59
CA LYS A 104 9.14 3.18 1.17
C LYS A 104 7.98 3.04 0.19
N SER A 105 8.15 3.48 -1.06
CA SER A 105 7.12 3.37 -2.09
C SER A 105 6.69 1.92 -2.33
N ARG A 106 7.63 0.97 -2.39
CA ARG A 106 7.32 -0.46 -2.55
C ARG A 106 6.60 -1.05 -1.34
N LYS A 107 6.92 -0.60 -0.12
CA LYS A 107 6.21 -0.99 1.10
C LYS A 107 4.77 -0.46 1.10
N ASP A 108 4.59 0.79 0.70
CA ASP A 108 3.27 1.42 0.62
C ASP A 108 2.40 0.71 -0.43
N GLU A 109 2.97 0.35 -1.59
CA GLU A 109 2.31 -0.43 -2.63
C GLU A 109 1.92 -1.84 -2.15
N ALA A 110 2.84 -2.55 -1.49
CA ALA A 110 2.55 -3.87 -0.92
C ALA A 110 1.43 -3.82 0.13
N ALA A 111 1.42 -2.78 0.97
CA ALA A 111 0.36 -2.57 1.96
C ALA A 111 -0.98 -2.28 1.29
N TYR A 112 -1.00 -1.45 0.25
CA TYR A 112 -2.19 -1.17 -0.55
C TYR A 112 -2.78 -2.45 -1.17
N LEU A 113 -1.94 -3.26 -1.84
CA LEU A 113 -2.38 -4.53 -2.44
C LEU A 113 -2.88 -5.52 -1.40
N SER A 114 -2.23 -5.64 -0.25
CA SER A 114 -2.67 -6.52 0.83
C SER A 114 -4.04 -6.11 1.39
N ASN A 115 -4.28 -4.80 1.53
CA ASN A 115 -5.60 -4.29 1.92
C ASN A 115 -6.67 -4.61 0.87
N LEU A 116 -6.37 -4.40 -0.42
CA LEU A 116 -7.29 -4.68 -1.51
C LEU A 116 -7.66 -6.18 -1.58
N LEU A 117 -6.68 -7.07 -1.43
CA LEU A 117 -6.92 -8.51 -1.37
C LEU A 117 -7.71 -8.89 -0.11
N GLY A 118 -7.40 -8.28 1.03
CA GLY A 118 -8.17 -8.49 2.27
C GLY A 118 -9.64 -8.09 2.12
N GLU A 119 -9.92 -6.98 1.46
CA GLU A 119 -11.30 -6.58 1.12
C GLU A 119 -11.97 -7.51 0.13
N TYR A 120 -11.25 -7.96 -0.90
CA TYR A 120 -11.76 -8.94 -1.85
C TYR A 120 -12.16 -10.23 -1.14
N ASN A 121 -11.29 -10.78 -0.31
CA ASN A 121 -11.51 -12.05 0.40
C ASN A 121 -12.73 -11.97 1.33
N ARG A 122 -12.89 -10.85 2.07
CA ARG A 122 -14.07 -10.61 2.92
C ARG A 122 -15.39 -10.56 2.15
N ASN A 123 -15.35 -10.13 0.89
CA ASN A 123 -16.53 -9.97 0.04
C ASN A 123 -16.75 -11.14 -0.92
N PHE A 124 -15.82 -12.10 -1.00
CA PHE A 124 -15.92 -13.19 -1.96
C PHE A 124 -17.02 -14.18 -1.56
N GLU A 125 -17.06 -14.57 -0.28
CA GLU A 125 -18.06 -15.50 0.26
C GLU A 125 -19.50 -15.01 0.04
N SER A 126 -19.78 -13.72 0.27
CA SER A 126 -21.12 -13.15 0.07
C SER A 126 -21.57 -13.05 -1.40
N ARG A 127 -20.65 -13.31 -2.34
CA ARG A 127 -20.93 -13.36 -3.78
C ARG A 127 -21.04 -14.79 -4.30
N LEU A 128 -20.77 -15.79 -3.48
CA LEU A 128 -20.98 -17.18 -3.84
C LEU A 128 -22.47 -17.51 -3.79
N HIS A 129 -22.91 -18.39 -4.68
CA HIS A 129 -24.20 -19.02 -4.50
C HIS A 129 -24.11 -19.99 -3.31
N ILE A 130 -25.18 -20.14 -2.52
CA ILE A 130 -25.21 -21.03 -1.33
C ILE A 130 -24.79 -22.48 -1.64
N ALA A 131 -25.02 -22.92 -2.87
CA ALA A 131 -24.63 -24.24 -3.38
C ALA A 131 -23.11 -24.41 -3.47
N GLU A 132 -22.36 -23.33 -3.70
CA GLU A 132 -20.91 -23.35 -3.89
C GLU A 132 -20.13 -23.09 -2.60
N THR A 133 -20.80 -22.66 -1.52
CA THR A 133 -20.13 -22.25 -0.27
C THR A 133 -19.20 -23.34 0.25
N HIS A 134 -19.68 -24.59 0.33
CA HIS A 134 -18.87 -25.72 0.79
C HIS A 134 -17.71 -26.05 -0.16
N ARG A 135 -17.91 -25.90 -1.48
CA ARG A 135 -16.88 -26.17 -2.50
C ARG A 135 -15.65 -25.29 -2.31
N TYR A 136 -15.83 -24.05 -1.87
CA TYR A 136 -14.73 -23.09 -1.68
C TYR A 136 -14.38 -22.82 -0.21
N GLU A 137 -15.02 -23.49 0.74
CA GLU A 137 -14.86 -23.29 2.19
C GLU A 137 -13.39 -23.38 2.62
N GLN A 138 -12.67 -24.40 2.16
CA GLN A 138 -11.25 -24.56 2.52
C GLN A 138 -10.38 -23.41 2.02
N ALA A 139 -10.62 -22.92 0.80
CA ALA A 139 -9.88 -21.79 0.24
C ALA A 139 -10.22 -20.48 0.95
N LEU A 140 -11.50 -20.27 1.28
CA LEU A 140 -12.00 -19.14 2.06
C LEU A 140 -11.36 -19.10 3.45
N GLU A 141 -11.43 -20.19 4.20
CA GLU A 141 -10.89 -20.29 5.56
C GLU A 141 -9.35 -20.14 5.56
N ARG A 142 -8.65 -20.73 4.60
CA ARG A 142 -7.19 -20.54 4.47
C ARG A 142 -6.82 -19.08 4.28
N ALA A 143 -7.51 -18.37 3.39
CA ALA A 143 -7.26 -16.96 3.12
C ALA A 143 -7.69 -16.05 4.28
N ARG A 144 -8.74 -16.42 5.01
CA ARG A 144 -9.27 -15.72 6.18
C ARG A 144 -8.36 -15.84 7.40
N LEU A 145 -7.85 -17.05 7.67
CA LEU A 145 -7.01 -17.34 8.84
C LEU A 145 -5.54 -16.98 8.63
N ALA A 146 -5.08 -16.82 7.37
CA ALA A 146 -3.69 -16.51 7.08
C ALA A 146 -3.16 -15.25 7.80
N PRO A 147 -3.87 -14.09 7.82
CA PRO A 147 -3.43 -12.90 8.54
C PRO A 147 -3.36 -13.06 10.07
N GLU A 148 -4.13 -14.00 10.63
CA GLU A 148 -4.20 -14.27 12.07
C GLU A 148 -3.13 -15.28 12.52
N ASN A 149 -2.47 -15.96 11.59
CA ASN A 149 -1.50 -17.00 11.87
C ASN A 149 -0.09 -16.41 12.10
N SER A 150 0.35 -16.37 13.35
CA SER A 150 1.66 -15.87 13.76
C SER A 150 2.86 -16.67 13.21
N ASN A 151 2.63 -17.88 12.69
CA ASN A 151 3.69 -18.72 12.12
C ASN A 151 3.96 -18.40 10.64
N LEU A 152 3.11 -17.61 9.98
CA LEU A 152 3.28 -17.24 8.58
C LEU A 152 4.05 -15.94 8.44
N SER A 153 4.97 -15.89 7.48
CA SER A 153 5.60 -14.66 7.03
C SER A 153 4.60 -13.80 6.25
N GLN A 154 4.84 -12.49 6.18
CA GLN A 154 4.01 -11.55 5.39
C GLN A 154 3.83 -12.00 3.94
N ARG A 155 4.88 -12.61 3.35
CA ARG A 155 4.85 -13.13 1.98
C ARG A 155 3.91 -14.32 1.86
N GLU A 156 3.88 -15.22 2.83
CA GLU A 156 2.99 -16.39 2.84
C GLU A 156 1.53 -15.97 3.08
N VAL A 157 1.29 -14.98 3.93
CA VAL A 157 -0.04 -14.38 4.09
C VAL A 157 -0.52 -13.81 2.75
N TYR A 158 0.31 -13.03 2.08
CA TYR A 158 -0.03 -12.47 0.77
C TYR A 158 -0.28 -13.55 -0.29
N ALA A 159 0.53 -14.62 -0.30
CA ALA A 159 0.33 -15.74 -1.20
C ALA A 159 -1.02 -16.43 -0.96
N ALA A 160 -1.37 -16.73 0.29
CA ALA A 160 -2.66 -17.32 0.62
C ALA A 160 -3.85 -16.43 0.22
N GLN A 161 -3.70 -15.11 0.34
CA GLN A 161 -4.72 -14.16 -0.12
C GLN A 161 -4.83 -14.12 -1.66
N ALA A 162 -3.70 -14.17 -2.36
CA ALA A 162 -3.66 -14.19 -3.82
C ALA A 162 -4.20 -15.52 -4.39
N ASP A 163 -3.97 -16.64 -3.71
CA ASP A 163 -4.49 -17.95 -4.09
C ASP A 163 -6.03 -17.96 -4.17
N LEU A 164 -6.73 -17.29 -3.23
CA LEU A 164 -8.19 -17.18 -3.30
C LEU A 164 -8.66 -16.38 -4.52
N LEU A 165 -7.90 -15.36 -4.94
CA LEU A 165 -8.18 -14.62 -6.18
C LEU A 165 -7.98 -15.51 -7.42
N LEU A 166 -6.97 -16.39 -7.41
CA LEU A 166 -6.81 -17.35 -8.51
C LEU A 166 -7.98 -18.34 -8.56
N VAL A 167 -8.41 -18.85 -7.41
CA VAL A 167 -9.61 -19.72 -7.30
C VAL A 167 -10.86 -19.01 -7.80
N SER A 168 -11.02 -17.72 -7.51
CA SER A 168 -12.18 -16.96 -7.99
C SER A 168 -12.16 -16.70 -9.50
N LEU A 169 -10.97 -16.56 -10.10
CA LEU A 169 -10.81 -16.49 -11.56
C LEU A 169 -11.16 -17.82 -12.22
N GLU A 170 -10.74 -18.94 -11.64
CA GLU A 170 -11.13 -20.28 -12.10
C GLU A 170 -12.65 -20.46 -12.02
N ARG A 171 -13.27 -20.06 -10.90
CA ARG A 171 -14.73 -20.04 -10.74
C ARG A 171 -15.43 -19.22 -11.84
N LEU A 172 -14.89 -18.05 -12.22
CA LEU A 172 -15.48 -17.25 -13.30
C LEU A 172 -15.49 -17.98 -14.64
N HIS A 173 -14.44 -18.76 -14.92
CA HIS A 173 -14.38 -19.58 -16.13
C HIS A 173 -15.42 -20.70 -16.09
N ASP A 174 -15.49 -21.40 -14.96
CA ASP A 174 -16.42 -22.49 -14.67
C ASP A 174 -17.89 -22.06 -14.84
N ILE A 175 -18.29 -20.92 -14.27
CA ILE A 175 -19.70 -20.50 -14.25
C ILE A 175 -20.22 -20.10 -15.63
N LEU A 176 -19.36 -19.62 -16.54
CA LEU A 176 -19.76 -19.21 -17.88
C LEU A 176 -20.35 -20.38 -18.70
N GLY A 177 -19.85 -21.59 -18.50
CA GLY A 177 -20.35 -22.80 -19.16
C GLY A 177 -21.41 -23.56 -18.36
N GLY A 178 -21.61 -23.18 -17.10
CA GLY A 178 -22.29 -24.00 -16.11
C GLY A 178 -21.40 -25.13 -15.58
N THR A 179 -21.59 -25.49 -14.32
CA THR A 179 -20.81 -26.55 -13.66
C THR A 179 -21.68 -27.53 -12.92
N SER A 180 -21.21 -28.77 -12.83
CA SER A 180 -21.76 -29.80 -11.96
C SER A 180 -20.73 -30.22 -10.92
N PHE A 181 -21.13 -30.32 -9.66
CA PHE A 181 -20.23 -30.73 -8.59
C PHE A 181 -21.00 -31.43 -7.46
N PRO A 182 -20.37 -32.37 -6.73
CA PRO A 182 -21.01 -33.05 -5.61
C PRO A 182 -21.13 -32.13 -4.39
N GLY A 183 -22.11 -32.40 -3.53
CA GLY A 183 -22.25 -31.73 -2.24
C GLY A 183 -23.46 -32.20 -1.47
N THR A 184 -23.78 -31.51 -0.38
CA THR A 184 -24.91 -31.82 0.49
C THR A 184 -25.93 -30.71 0.47
N ALA A 185 -27.21 -31.06 0.57
CA ALA A 185 -28.30 -30.11 0.69
C ALA A 185 -29.35 -30.61 1.67
N VAL A 186 -30.08 -29.67 2.28
CA VAL A 186 -31.21 -29.95 3.17
C VAL A 186 -32.46 -30.18 2.31
N ASP A 187 -33.06 -31.35 2.45
CA ASP A 187 -34.28 -31.70 1.75
C ASP A 187 -35.52 -30.94 2.29
N PRO A 188 -36.70 -31.04 1.65
CA PRO A 188 -37.93 -30.45 2.16
C PRO A 188 -38.37 -30.99 3.54
N ALA A 189 -37.91 -32.17 3.96
CA ALA A 189 -38.18 -32.77 5.26
C ALA A 189 -37.22 -32.27 6.36
N GLY A 190 -36.19 -31.50 6.01
CA GLY A 190 -35.18 -30.98 6.94
C GLY A 190 -33.98 -31.90 7.16
N MET A 191 -33.83 -32.95 6.36
CA MET A 191 -32.71 -33.89 6.42
C MET A 191 -31.60 -33.51 5.44
N VAL A 192 -30.35 -33.59 5.88
CA VAL A 192 -29.19 -33.39 5.02
C VAL A 192 -29.01 -34.62 4.13
N THR A 193 -28.99 -34.39 2.82
CA THR A 193 -28.87 -35.44 1.80
C THR A 193 -27.67 -35.13 0.90
N SER A 194 -26.90 -36.17 0.54
CA SER A 194 -25.80 -36.05 -0.43
C SER A 194 -26.33 -36.13 -1.86
N GLY A 195 -25.70 -35.41 -2.77
CA GLY A 195 -26.13 -35.35 -4.15
C GLY A 195 -25.20 -34.54 -5.02
N THR A 196 -25.71 -34.21 -6.20
CA THR A 196 -25.00 -33.41 -7.20
C THR A 196 -25.73 -32.09 -7.43
N PHE A 197 -24.97 -31.00 -7.38
CA PHE A 197 -25.41 -29.68 -7.80
C PHE A 197 -25.11 -29.46 -9.28
N VAL A 198 -26.01 -28.76 -9.95
CA VAL A 198 -25.78 -28.16 -11.27
C VAL A 198 -26.06 -26.67 -11.16
N LEU A 199 -25.04 -25.86 -11.43
CA LEU A 199 -25.11 -24.41 -11.39
C LEU A 199 -24.94 -23.84 -12.79
N VAL A 200 -25.91 -23.03 -13.24
CA VAL A 200 -25.86 -22.33 -14.53
C VAL A 200 -26.20 -20.86 -14.30
N GLY A 201 -25.17 -20.00 -14.35
CA GLY A 201 -25.32 -18.59 -13.98
C GLY A 201 -25.83 -18.44 -12.54
N PRO A 202 -26.91 -17.68 -12.28
CA PRO A 202 -27.47 -17.50 -10.94
C PRO A 202 -28.42 -18.63 -10.50
N ALA A 203 -28.76 -19.57 -11.39
CA ALA A 203 -29.73 -20.62 -11.10
C ALA A 203 -29.02 -21.94 -10.80
N SER A 204 -29.54 -22.68 -9.82
CA SER A 204 -28.96 -23.94 -9.37
C SER A 204 -30.02 -24.99 -9.13
N LEU A 205 -29.65 -26.23 -9.47
CA LEU A 205 -30.41 -27.44 -9.25
C LEU A 205 -29.62 -28.38 -8.36
N PHE A 206 -30.33 -29.18 -7.59
CA PHE A 206 -29.76 -30.29 -6.84
C PHE A 206 -30.54 -31.56 -7.12
N GLY A 207 -29.83 -32.66 -7.25
CA GLY A 207 -30.39 -34.00 -7.30
C GLY A 207 -29.69 -34.89 -6.28
N SER A 208 -30.49 -35.55 -5.42
CA SER A 208 -29.98 -36.55 -4.47
C SER A 208 -29.41 -37.75 -5.20
N ASP A 209 -28.37 -38.36 -4.63
CA ASP A 209 -27.74 -39.58 -5.15
C ASP A 209 -28.73 -40.76 -5.24
N ASP A 210 -29.73 -40.80 -4.34
CA ASP A 210 -30.79 -41.81 -4.33
C ASP A 210 -31.83 -41.58 -5.45
N GLY A 211 -31.74 -40.46 -6.18
CA GLY A 211 -32.64 -40.09 -7.27
C GLY A 211 -34.06 -39.72 -6.85
N THR A 212 -34.32 -39.68 -5.54
CA THR A 212 -35.64 -39.43 -4.95
C THR A 212 -36.02 -37.95 -4.91
N ILE A 213 -35.01 -37.07 -4.82
CA ILE A 213 -35.18 -35.63 -4.62
C ILE A 213 -34.46 -34.91 -5.76
N ALA A 214 -35.19 -34.07 -6.49
CA ALA A 214 -34.62 -33.10 -7.43
C ALA A 214 -35.37 -31.78 -7.30
N GLY A 215 -34.63 -30.67 -7.28
CA GLY A 215 -35.23 -29.36 -7.04
C GLY A 215 -34.29 -28.19 -7.28
N MET A 216 -34.81 -26.98 -7.13
CA MET A 216 -33.99 -25.76 -7.09
C MET A 216 -33.29 -25.63 -5.75
N VAL A 217 -32.17 -24.93 -5.71
CA VAL A 217 -31.44 -24.68 -4.48
C VAL A 217 -31.60 -23.22 -4.08
N GLU A 218 -32.05 -22.99 -2.85
CA GLU A 218 -32.19 -21.67 -2.27
C GLU A 218 -31.53 -21.59 -0.89
N GLU A 219 -31.15 -20.39 -0.50
CA GLU A 219 -30.73 -20.09 0.87
C GLU A 219 -31.96 -19.95 1.76
N ARG A 220 -32.02 -20.72 2.85
CA ARG A 220 -33.05 -20.59 3.87
C ARG A 220 -32.55 -19.67 4.98
N LEU A 221 -33.39 -18.72 5.39
CA LEU A 221 -33.06 -17.79 6.46
C LEU A 221 -32.63 -18.54 7.74
N GLY A 222 -31.41 -18.28 8.21
CA GLY A 222 -30.84 -18.91 9.41
C GLY A 222 -30.24 -20.31 9.20
N SER A 223 -30.09 -20.77 7.95
CA SER A 223 -29.34 -21.98 7.61
C SER A 223 -28.10 -21.62 6.81
N LEU A 224 -26.96 -22.24 7.16
CA LEU A 224 -25.73 -22.17 6.37
C LEU A 224 -25.67 -23.25 5.29
N GLU A 225 -26.66 -24.15 5.28
CA GLU A 225 -26.74 -25.24 4.33
C GLU A 225 -27.68 -24.88 3.16
N PRO A 226 -27.34 -25.27 1.93
CA PRO A 226 -28.23 -25.11 0.78
C PRO A 226 -29.51 -25.93 0.99
N ALA A 227 -30.67 -25.32 0.75
CA ALA A 227 -31.96 -25.99 0.90
C ALA A 227 -32.58 -26.31 -0.47
N VAL A 228 -33.07 -27.54 -0.63
CA VAL A 228 -33.73 -27.99 -1.84
C VAL A 228 -35.20 -27.62 -1.80
N ILE A 229 -35.66 -26.96 -2.85
CA ILE A 229 -37.05 -26.64 -3.09
C ILE A 229 -37.56 -27.52 -4.23
N ALA A 230 -38.49 -28.41 -3.89
CA ALA A 230 -39.16 -29.25 -4.87
C ALA A 230 -40.01 -28.41 -5.83
N PHE A 231 -40.04 -28.82 -7.10
CA PHE A 231 -40.93 -28.23 -8.10
C PHE A 231 -42.38 -28.64 -7.85
N GLY A 232 -43.31 -27.73 -8.14
CA GLY A 232 -44.75 -28.01 -8.09
C GLY A 232 -45.23 -28.86 -9.27
N ASP A 233 -44.63 -28.69 -10.45
CA ASP A 233 -44.93 -29.48 -11.65
C ASP A 233 -44.02 -30.72 -11.72
N PRO A 234 -44.57 -31.95 -11.79
CA PRO A 234 -43.80 -33.17 -11.98
C PRO A 234 -42.92 -33.16 -13.23
N ALA A 235 -43.30 -32.44 -14.29
CA ALA A 235 -42.49 -32.33 -15.51
C ALA A 235 -41.18 -31.57 -15.25
N ASP A 236 -41.22 -30.51 -14.46
CA ASP A 236 -40.03 -29.73 -14.08
C ASP A 236 -39.13 -30.52 -13.13
N ALA A 237 -39.71 -31.26 -12.18
CA ALA A 237 -38.95 -32.16 -11.31
C ALA A 237 -38.22 -33.25 -12.12
N ALA A 238 -38.89 -33.84 -13.12
CA ALA A 238 -38.28 -34.83 -14.01
C ALA A 238 -37.16 -34.22 -14.87
N ALA A 239 -37.38 -33.02 -15.41
CA ALA A 239 -36.38 -32.29 -16.19
C ALA A 239 -35.15 -31.93 -15.35
N ALA A 240 -35.34 -31.45 -14.11
CA ALA A 240 -34.25 -31.18 -13.18
C ALA A 240 -33.46 -32.45 -12.84
N ALA A 241 -34.14 -33.56 -12.57
CA ALA A 241 -33.49 -34.83 -12.28
C ALA A 241 -32.68 -35.35 -13.49
N GLU A 242 -33.20 -35.18 -14.71
CA GLU A 242 -32.48 -35.52 -15.94
C GLU A 242 -31.24 -34.63 -16.15
N MET A 243 -31.39 -33.31 -15.97
CA MET A 243 -30.32 -32.35 -16.08
C MET A 243 -29.19 -32.64 -15.09
N VAL A 244 -29.51 -32.97 -13.84
CA VAL A 244 -28.50 -33.31 -12.82
C VAL A 244 -27.78 -34.63 -13.15
N ARG A 245 -28.49 -35.65 -13.61
CA ARG A 245 -27.87 -36.96 -13.93
C ARG A 245 -27.02 -36.95 -15.19
N ASN A 246 -27.48 -36.27 -16.24
CA ASN A 246 -26.89 -36.34 -17.57
C ASN A 246 -26.06 -35.10 -17.94
N SER A 247 -26.02 -34.08 -17.07
CA SER A 247 -25.45 -32.75 -17.33
C SER A 247 -25.94 -32.13 -18.65
N SER A 248 -27.13 -32.53 -19.09
CA SER A 248 -27.74 -32.15 -20.36
C SER A 248 -29.24 -32.39 -20.29
N GLY A 249 -30.00 -31.62 -21.07
CA GLY A 249 -31.46 -31.71 -21.10
C GLY A 249 -32.12 -30.34 -20.96
N ARG A 250 -33.37 -30.34 -20.48
CA ARG A 250 -34.12 -29.11 -20.23
C ARG A 250 -33.80 -28.61 -18.81
N PHE A 251 -33.48 -27.33 -18.70
CA PHE A 251 -33.22 -26.69 -17.41
C PHE A 251 -34.47 -25.91 -16.97
N PRO A 252 -35.22 -26.38 -15.95
CA PRO A 252 -36.33 -25.61 -15.39
C PRO A 252 -35.76 -24.38 -14.67
N LEU A 253 -36.10 -23.19 -15.18
CA LEU A 253 -35.56 -21.92 -14.71
C LEU A 253 -36.67 -21.05 -14.12
N ASP A 254 -36.50 -20.63 -12.86
CA ASP A 254 -37.25 -19.50 -12.31
C ASP A 254 -36.45 -18.20 -12.52
N PRO A 255 -36.87 -17.32 -13.45
CA PRO A 255 -36.18 -16.06 -13.70
C PRO A 255 -36.27 -15.07 -12.53
N THR A 256 -37.13 -15.31 -11.55
CA THR A 256 -37.28 -14.49 -10.34
C THR A 256 -36.40 -14.95 -9.18
N LEU A 257 -35.60 -16.00 -9.37
CA LEU A 257 -34.66 -16.55 -8.39
C LEU A 257 -35.33 -16.82 -7.03
N GLY A 258 -36.49 -17.47 -7.04
CA GLY A 258 -37.25 -17.85 -5.84
C GLY A 258 -38.20 -16.78 -5.33
N SER A 259 -38.19 -15.56 -5.89
CA SER A 259 -39.12 -14.50 -5.47
C SER A 259 -40.58 -14.87 -5.77
N ALA A 260 -40.85 -15.48 -6.91
CA ALA A 260 -42.19 -15.97 -7.26
C ALA A 260 -42.67 -17.03 -6.26
N HIS A 261 -41.80 -17.96 -5.87
CA HIS A 261 -42.13 -18.98 -4.88
C HIS A 261 -42.40 -18.39 -3.49
N LYS A 262 -41.62 -17.39 -3.08
CA LYS A 262 -41.84 -16.67 -1.82
C LYS A 262 -43.18 -15.91 -1.81
N VAL A 263 -43.55 -15.31 -2.94
CA VAL A 263 -44.86 -14.65 -3.11
C VAL A 263 -46.00 -15.67 -3.06
N GLU A 264 -45.86 -16.82 -3.74
CA GLU A 264 -46.87 -17.87 -3.75
C GLU A 264 -47.07 -18.46 -2.34
N LYS A 265 -45.99 -18.70 -1.58
CA LYS A 265 -46.08 -19.11 -0.17
C LYS A 265 -46.78 -18.09 0.73
N THR A 266 -46.82 -16.82 0.32
CA THR A 266 -47.51 -15.74 1.05
C THR A 266 -48.98 -15.63 0.64
N ARG A 267 -49.38 -16.23 -0.50
CA ARG A 267 -50.80 -16.24 -0.91
C ARG A 267 -51.58 -17.22 -0.05
N GLU A 268 -52.36 -16.66 0.86
CA GLU A 268 -53.30 -17.44 1.64
C GLU A 268 -54.68 -17.42 0.97
N THR A 269 -55.32 -18.58 0.87
CA THR A 269 -56.74 -18.62 0.51
C THR A 269 -57.59 -18.11 1.67
N LEU A 270 -58.79 -17.58 1.40
CA LEU A 270 -59.73 -17.14 2.45
C LEU A 270 -59.97 -18.23 3.51
N ILE A 271 -60.04 -19.49 3.08
CA ILE A 271 -60.25 -20.65 3.96
C ILE A 271 -59.03 -20.90 4.84
N GLU A 272 -57.82 -20.78 4.29
CA GLU A 272 -56.58 -20.95 5.03
C GLU A 272 -56.38 -19.84 6.07
N HIS A 273 -56.72 -18.60 5.72
CA HIS A 273 -56.70 -17.46 6.63
C HIS A 273 -57.66 -17.67 7.82
N ILE A 274 -58.86 -18.19 7.55
CA ILE A 274 -59.84 -18.58 8.58
C ILE A 274 -59.28 -19.68 9.49
N ARG A 275 -58.58 -20.68 8.93
CA ARG A 275 -57.99 -21.78 9.70
C ARG A 275 -56.83 -21.29 10.58
N LYS A 276 -56.02 -20.35 10.10
CA LYS A 276 -54.92 -19.72 10.85
C LYS A 276 -55.40 -18.86 12.02
N GLY A 277 -56.54 -18.19 11.88
CA GLY A 277 -57.15 -17.39 12.97
C GLY A 277 -57.67 -18.21 14.16
N GLY A 278 -57.70 -19.54 14.05
CA GLY A 278 -57.95 -20.44 15.17
C GLY A 278 -59.30 -20.23 15.87
N PRO A 279 -59.42 -20.52 17.18
CA PRO A 279 -60.67 -20.42 17.93
C PRO A 279 -61.28 -19.01 17.94
N VAL A 280 -60.47 -17.97 17.74
CA VAL A 280 -60.88 -16.56 17.76
C VAL A 280 -61.71 -16.19 16.51
N MET A 281 -61.62 -16.96 15.42
CA MET A 281 -62.45 -16.72 14.24
C MET A 281 -63.94 -16.99 14.48
N ILE A 282 -64.28 -17.90 15.39
CA ILE A 282 -65.67 -18.28 15.69
C ILE A 282 -66.51 -17.07 16.16
N PRO A 283 -66.13 -16.32 17.22
CA PRO A 283 -66.90 -15.16 17.64
C PRO A 283 -66.92 -14.02 16.61
N ILE A 284 -65.85 -13.84 15.82
CA ILE A 284 -65.80 -12.84 14.74
C ILE A 284 -66.83 -13.16 13.66
N PHE A 285 -66.91 -14.41 13.22
CA PHE A 285 -67.92 -14.83 12.25
C PHE A 285 -69.35 -14.77 12.77
N ILE A 286 -69.57 -15.07 14.05
CA ILE A 286 -70.89 -14.93 14.68
C ILE A 286 -71.32 -13.45 14.68
N MET A 287 -70.44 -12.54 15.08
CA MET A 287 -70.73 -11.11 15.09
C MET A 287 -70.94 -10.55 13.67
N ALA A 288 -70.10 -10.95 12.72
CA ALA A 288 -70.23 -10.57 11.31
C ALA A 288 -71.55 -11.10 10.72
N GLY A 289 -71.92 -12.35 11.02
CA GLY A 289 -73.18 -12.96 10.61
C GLY A 289 -74.40 -12.27 11.20
N ALA A 290 -74.37 -11.94 12.50
CA ALA A 290 -75.43 -11.21 13.17
C ALA A 290 -75.62 -9.79 12.58
N ALA A 291 -74.52 -9.07 12.34
CA ALA A 291 -74.55 -7.76 11.70
C ALA A 291 -75.11 -7.83 10.26
N LEU A 292 -74.68 -8.81 9.47
CA LEU A 292 -75.15 -9.03 8.11
C LEU A 292 -76.63 -9.39 8.07
N LEU A 293 -77.11 -10.18 9.03
CA LEU A 293 -78.53 -10.53 9.18
C LEU A 293 -79.38 -9.28 9.47
N VAL A 294 -78.92 -8.40 10.36
CA VAL A 294 -79.62 -7.12 10.65
C VAL A 294 -79.70 -6.25 9.40
N VAL A 295 -78.61 -6.16 8.62
CA VAL A 295 -78.59 -5.39 7.36
C VAL A 295 -79.58 -5.98 6.35
N LEU A 296 -79.59 -7.30 6.16
CA LEU A 296 -80.53 -7.98 5.27
C LEU A 296 -81.99 -7.76 5.67
N LEU A 297 -82.31 -7.92 6.95
CA LEU A 297 -83.68 -7.67 7.45
C LEU A 297 -84.11 -6.22 7.24
N LYS A 298 -83.21 -5.26 7.48
CA LYS A 298 -83.49 -3.83 7.28
C LYS A 298 -83.64 -3.47 5.81
N TRP A 299 -82.84 -4.07 4.93
CA TRP A 299 -82.96 -3.88 3.49
C TRP A 299 -84.28 -4.45 2.96
N ILE A 300 -84.65 -5.67 3.37
CA ILE A 300 -85.96 -6.25 3.02
C ILE A 300 -87.08 -5.35 3.56
N SER A 301 -87.00 -4.90 4.81
CA SER A 301 -87.98 -3.98 5.40
C SER A 301 -88.11 -2.67 4.59
N MET A 302 -87.00 -2.05 4.18
CA MET A 302 -87.03 -0.85 3.34
C MET A 302 -87.66 -1.08 1.96
N ASN A 303 -87.47 -2.26 1.35
CA ASN A 303 -88.16 -2.60 0.10
C ASN A 303 -89.69 -2.71 0.27
N PHE A 304 -90.18 -2.91 1.49
CA PHE A 304 -91.62 -2.94 1.80
C PHE A 304 -92.19 -1.58 2.22
N ILE A 305 -91.36 -0.54 2.39
CA ILE A 305 -91.85 0.82 2.70
C ILE A 305 -92.33 1.48 1.40
N ARG A 306 -93.63 1.79 1.33
CA ARG A 306 -94.20 2.58 0.22
C ARG A 306 -93.63 3.99 0.23
N SER A 307 -92.94 4.37 -0.84
CA SER A 307 -92.50 5.75 -1.07
C SER A 307 -93.72 6.69 -1.10
N PRO A 308 -93.70 7.82 -0.37
CA PRO A 308 -94.82 8.76 -0.38
C PRO A 308 -94.96 9.40 -1.76
N ALA A 309 -96.20 9.53 -2.23
CA ALA A 309 -96.52 10.23 -3.46
C ALA A 309 -96.08 11.70 -3.34
N ARG A 310 -95.18 12.11 -4.25
CA ARG A 310 -94.77 13.52 -4.38
C ARG A 310 -96.01 14.35 -4.73
N ARG A 311 -96.38 15.28 -3.85
CA ARG A 311 -97.33 16.36 -4.15
C ARG A 311 -96.63 17.46 -4.92
#